data_AF-A0AAW1Q2T0-F1
#
_entry.id   AF-A0AAW1Q2T0-F1
#
_cell.length_a   1.000
_cell.length_b   1.000
_cell.length_c   1.000
_cell.angle_alpha   90.00
_cell.angle_beta   90.00
_cell.angle_gamma   90.00
#
_symmetry.space_group_name_H-M   'P 1'
#
loop_
_entity.id
_entity.type
_entity.pdbx_description
1 polymer ?
#
loop_
_entity_poly.entity_id
_entity_poly.type
_entity_poly.pdbx_seq_one_letter_code
_entity_poly.pdbx_strand_id
1 'polypeptide(L)'
;MLSSHISQQDIADSSVQLFTAILARTLLGKRFTKLQHGSLVLVVSGLVVRAAASGSVLPSAASPDSSRQLYGAVATLASALTYSMMNMMYDYTVQTTENPPPHPVMMAHMARIGLIANGLYTAAFTLPHWDELVGAHLHASPGGLAGAVALLLVFGALYNLHGTVQGRAFRLEGALGIALVNSMRGSTVAVLASALYCSASKPEACLTLLPSISAAMITLGGVLWVVHGASPKGALARELKRLESKATV
;
A
#
# COMPACT_ATOMS: atom_id res chain seq x y z
N MET A 1 -19.85 -6.35 6.78
CA MET A 1 -18.48 -6.91 6.69
C MET A 1 -17.62 -6.22 5.63
N LEU A 2 -18.09 -5.99 4.40
CA LEU A 2 -17.24 -5.33 3.37
C LEU A 2 -16.77 -3.92 3.79
N SER A 3 -17.67 -3.11 4.36
CA SER A 3 -17.36 -1.74 4.82
C SER A 3 -16.29 -1.68 5.92
N SER A 4 -16.28 -2.66 6.84
CA SER A 4 -15.28 -2.72 7.91
C SER A 4 -13.90 -3.12 7.41
N HIS A 5 -13.82 -3.99 6.39
CA HIS A 5 -12.53 -4.34 5.76
C HIS A 5 -11.96 -3.18 4.94
N ILE A 6 -12.80 -2.45 4.20
CA ILE A 6 -12.39 -1.28 3.43
C ILE A 6 -11.81 -0.21 4.37
N SER A 7 -12.45 0.03 5.51
CA SER A 7 -11.92 1.02 6.45
C SER A 7 -10.62 0.60 7.13
N GLN A 8 -10.44 -0.68 7.47
CA GLN A 8 -9.17 -1.13 8.05
C GLN A 8 -8.01 -0.97 7.07
N GLN A 9 -8.26 -1.20 5.78
CA GLN A 9 -7.28 -0.96 4.72
C GLN A 9 -6.91 0.53 4.61
N ASP A 10 -7.87 1.45 4.73
CA ASP A 10 -7.61 2.90 4.67
C ASP A 10 -6.78 3.40 5.87
N ILE A 11 -7.02 2.84 7.05
CA ILE A 11 -6.23 3.11 8.26
C ILE A 11 -4.81 2.55 8.07
N ALA A 12 -4.67 1.36 7.49
CA ALA A 12 -3.36 0.80 7.16
C ALA A 12 -2.60 1.69 6.19
N ASP A 13 -3.23 2.08 5.08
CA ASP A 13 -2.60 2.88 4.01
C ASP A 13 -2.16 4.27 4.51
N SER A 14 -2.95 4.91 5.39
CA SER A 14 -2.59 6.20 5.99
C SER A 14 -1.44 6.06 6.98
N SER A 15 -1.43 4.99 7.77
CA SER A 15 -0.34 4.65 8.69
C SER A 15 0.96 4.36 7.93
N VAL A 16 0.88 3.60 6.82
CA VAL A 16 2.02 3.32 5.94
C VAL A 16 2.65 4.62 5.44
N GLN A 17 1.85 5.61 5.03
CA GLN A 17 2.40 6.89 4.58
C GLN A 17 3.16 7.63 5.69
N LEU A 18 2.58 7.72 6.88
CA LEU A 18 3.20 8.40 8.02
C LEU A 18 4.50 7.71 8.45
N PHE A 19 4.47 6.38 8.62
CA PHE A 19 5.67 5.62 8.99
C PHE A 19 6.75 5.72 7.91
N THR A 20 6.39 5.64 6.63
CA THR A 20 7.35 5.80 5.53
C THR A 20 7.98 7.19 5.54
N ALA A 21 7.21 8.25 5.84
CA ALA A 21 7.75 9.61 5.92
C ALA A 21 8.70 9.81 7.11
N ILE A 22 8.35 9.26 8.27
CA ILE A 22 9.20 9.28 9.47
C ILE A 22 10.50 8.52 9.20
N LEU A 23 10.40 7.30 8.65
CA LEU A 23 11.56 6.46 8.32
C LEU A 23 12.44 7.11 7.23
N ALA A 24 11.86 7.75 6.22
CA ALA A 24 12.61 8.46 5.19
C ALA A 24 13.42 9.63 5.77
N ARG A 25 12.86 10.35 6.75
CA ARG A 25 13.55 11.45 7.41
C ARG A 25 14.65 10.95 8.35
N THR A 26 14.40 9.89 9.08
CA THR A 26 15.33 9.36 10.10
C THR A 26 16.45 8.52 9.51
N LEU A 27 16.17 7.63 8.55
CA LEU A 27 17.16 6.70 7.97
C LEU A 27 17.90 7.29 6.76
N LEU A 28 17.21 8.03 5.89
CA LEU A 28 17.79 8.60 4.67
C LEU A 28 18.09 10.10 4.77
N GLY A 29 17.77 10.74 5.89
CA GLY A 29 17.97 12.18 6.07
C GLY A 29 17.21 13.04 5.06
N LYS A 30 16.16 12.51 4.42
CA LYS A 30 15.43 13.22 3.36
C LYS A 30 14.79 14.49 3.94
N ARG A 31 15.00 15.62 3.25
CA ARG A 31 14.35 16.90 3.54
C ARG A 31 13.22 17.11 2.55
N PHE A 32 12.01 17.32 3.06
CA PHE A 32 10.84 17.60 2.23
C PHE A 32 10.61 19.10 2.08
N THR A 33 10.17 19.51 0.90
CA THR A 33 9.70 20.88 0.66
C THR A 33 8.39 21.14 1.41
N LYS A 34 7.99 22.41 1.54
CA LYS A 34 6.69 22.78 2.13
C LYS A 34 5.52 22.18 1.33
N LEU A 35 5.65 22.13 0.00
CA LEU A 35 4.64 21.56 -0.89
C LEU A 35 4.55 20.03 -0.77
N GLN A 36 5.68 19.35 -0.56
CA GLN A 36 5.71 17.90 -0.28
C GLN A 36 5.08 17.54 1.07
N HIS A 37 5.24 18.38 2.10
CA HIS A 37 4.50 18.20 3.35
C HIS A 37 3.00 18.43 3.12
N GLY A 38 2.64 19.48 2.38
CA GLY A 38 1.25 19.78 2.04
C GLY A 38 0.55 18.62 1.31
N SER A 39 1.22 18.01 0.33
CA SER A 39 0.66 16.84 -0.36
C SER A 39 0.52 15.63 0.55
N LEU A 40 1.50 15.32 1.40
CA LEU A 40 1.40 14.23 2.37
C LEU A 40 0.22 14.43 3.33
N VAL A 41 0.08 15.63 3.90
CA VAL A 41 -1.04 15.97 4.78
C VAL A 41 -2.37 15.82 4.04
N LEU A 42 -2.45 16.27 2.78
CA LEU A 42 -3.66 16.17 1.98
C LEU A 42 -4.07 14.72 1.70
N VAL A 43 -3.12 13.84 1.35
CA VAL A 43 -3.41 12.42 1.11
C VAL A 43 -3.82 11.72 2.41
N VAL A 44 -3.09 11.93 3.51
CA VAL A 44 -3.43 11.34 4.83
C VAL A 44 -4.82 11.80 5.27
N SER A 45 -5.13 13.09 5.11
CA SER A 45 -6.46 13.63 5.43
C SER A 45 -7.55 13.00 4.58
N GLY A 46 -7.30 12.81 3.28
CA GLY A 46 -8.22 12.13 2.38
C GLY A 46 -8.50 10.69 2.80
N LEU A 47 -7.48 9.95 3.25
CA LEU A 47 -7.65 8.59 3.77
C LEU A 47 -8.44 8.55 5.07
N VAL A 48 -8.22 9.50 5.98
CA VAL A 48 -9.00 9.63 7.21
C VAL A 48 -10.47 9.93 6.90
N VAL A 49 -10.75 10.82 5.93
CA VAL A 49 -12.12 11.10 5.46
C VAL A 49 -12.76 9.83 4.89
N ARG A 50 -12.00 9.00 4.16
CA ARG A 50 -12.50 7.71 3.62
C ARG A 50 -12.87 6.73 4.73
N ALA A 51 -11.98 6.54 5.69
CA ALA A 51 -12.20 5.68 6.85
C ALA A 51 -13.41 6.15 7.68
N ALA A 52 -13.59 7.48 7.82
CA ALA A 52 -14.74 8.06 8.50
C ALA A 52 -16.05 7.82 7.74
N ALA A 53 -16.05 7.94 6.41
CA ALA A 53 -17.20 7.66 5.57
C ALA A 53 -17.68 6.20 5.67
N SER A 54 -16.76 5.28 5.96
CA SER A 54 -17.06 3.86 6.18
C SER A 54 -17.64 3.53 7.57
N GLY A 55 -17.73 4.52 8.48
CA GLY A 55 -18.38 4.38 9.79
C GLY A 55 -17.47 3.93 10.94
N SER A 56 -16.17 4.18 10.84
CA SER A 56 -15.16 3.35 11.53
C SER A 56 -14.23 4.13 12.47
N VAL A 57 -14.60 5.35 12.85
CA VAL A 57 -13.63 6.27 13.47
C VAL A 57 -13.14 5.80 14.84
N LEU A 58 -13.90 5.03 15.61
CA LEU A 58 -13.44 4.47 16.89
C LEU A 58 -14.19 3.16 17.21
N PRO A 59 -13.54 2.16 17.85
CA PRO A 59 -14.25 1.05 18.45
C PRO A 59 -15.25 1.62 19.45
N SER A 60 -16.54 1.36 19.23
CA SER A 60 -17.55 1.73 20.22
C SER A 60 -17.28 0.90 21.47
N ALA A 61 -16.85 1.58 22.55
CA ALA A 61 -16.49 0.97 23.83
C ALA A 61 -17.63 0.13 24.45
N ALA A 62 -18.85 0.26 23.92
CA ALA A 62 -20.04 -0.46 24.34
C ALA A 62 -20.31 -1.78 23.57
N SER A 63 -19.47 -2.19 22.62
CA SER A 63 -19.68 -3.44 21.87
C SER A 63 -18.98 -4.65 22.53
N PRO A 64 -19.64 -5.84 22.60
CA PRO A 64 -19.05 -7.06 23.18
C PRO A 64 -17.82 -7.57 22.40
N ASP A 65 -17.55 -7.05 21.20
CA ASP A 65 -16.40 -7.39 20.36
C ASP A 65 -15.25 -6.34 20.41
N SER A 66 -15.29 -5.40 21.36
CA SER A 66 -14.30 -4.32 21.48
C SER A 66 -12.84 -4.82 21.55
N SER A 67 -12.60 -5.94 22.25
CA SER A 67 -11.27 -6.56 22.34
C SER A 67 -10.76 -7.08 20.99
N ARG A 68 -11.62 -7.77 20.22
CA ARG A 68 -11.29 -8.27 18.87
C ARG A 68 -11.02 -7.14 17.89
N GLN A 69 -11.80 -6.06 17.98
CA GLN A 69 -11.58 -4.86 17.17
C GLN A 69 -10.24 -4.21 17.49
N LEU A 70 -9.86 -4.13 18.77
CA LEU A 70 -8.56 -3.62 19.19
C LEU A 70 -7.40 -4.49 18.67
N TYR A 71 -7.50 -5.81 18.79
CA TYR A 71 -6.48 -6.72 18.24
C TYR A 71 -6.32 -6.55 16.72
N GLY A 72 -7.44 -6.45 15.98
CA GLY A 72 -7.41 -6.18 14.55
C GLY A 72 -6.75 -4.84 14.21
N ALA A 73 -7.04 -3.78 14.96
CA ALA A 73 -6.43 -2.47 14.78
C ALA A 73 -4.92 -2.51 15.05
N VAL A 74 -4.49 -3.13 16.16
CA VAL A 74 -3.06 -3.28 16.51
C VAL A 74 -2.33 -4.11 15.46
N ALA A 75 -2.90 -5.24 15.03
CA ALA A 75 -2.32 -6.08 13.98
C ALA A 75 -2.20 -5.32 12.64
N THR A 76 -3.19 -4.49 12.31
CA THR A 76 -3.17 -3.65 11.10
C THR A 76 -2.08 -2.58 11.17
N LEU A 77 -1.91 -1.92 12.33
CA LEU A 77 -0.84 -0.94 12.55
C LEU A 77 0.55 -1.60 12.52
N ALA A 78 0.68 -2.78 13.12
CA ALA A 78 1.93 -3.55 13.06
C ALA A 78 2.26 -3.96 11.62
N SER A 79 1.28 -4.44 10.86
CA SER A 79 1.41 -4.74 9.44
C SER A 79 1.84 -3.49 8.65
N ALA A 80 1.19 -2.35 8.86
CA ALA A 80 1.56 -1.08 8.23
C ALA A 80 3.02 -0.69 8.53
N LEU A 81 3.47 -0.80 9.78
CA LEU A 81 4.85 -0.52 10.18
C LEU A 81 5.85 -1.45 9.48
N THR A 82 5.61 -2.77 9.52
CA THR A 82 6.49 -3.75 8.88
C THR A 82 6.56 -3.56 7.37
N TYR A 83 5.44 -3.23 6.72
CA TYR A 83 5.39 -2.90 5.29
C TYR A 83 6.19 -1.63 4.98
N SER A 84 6.06 -0.57 5.78
CA SER A 84 6.87 0.65 5.65
C SER A 84 8.36 0.38 5.85
N MET A 85 8.73 -0.44 6.83
CA MET A 85 10.11 -0.85 7.06
C MET A 85 10.67 -1.61 5.86
N MET A 86 9.93 -2.58 5.32
CA MET A 86 10.34 -3.33 4.12
C MET A 86 10.60 -2.39 2.94
N ASN A 87 9.67 -1.47 2.66
CA ASN A 87 9.80 -0.50 1.57
C ASN A 87 10.99 0.44 1.79
N MET A 88 11.22 0.88 3.02
CA MET A 88 12.36 1.75 3.34
C MET A 88 13.69 1.01 3.25
N MET A 89 13.77 -0.23 3.72
CA MET A 89 14.98 -1.04 3.60
C MET A 89 15.32 -1.30 2.13
N TYR A 90 14.31 -1.53 1.29
CA TYR A 90 14.47 -1.61 -0.16
C TYR A 90 15.04 -0.29 -0.72
N ASP A 91 14.40 0.84 -0.41
CA ASP A 91 14.82 2.18 -0.88
C ASP A 91 16.23 2.56 -0.38
N TYR A 92 16.54 2.20 0.87
CA TYR A 92 17.86 2.37 1.47
C TYR A 92 18.91 1.57 0.72
N THR A 93 18.68 0.26 0.52
CA THR A 93 19.60 -0.62 -0.20
C THR A 93 19.90 -0.09 -1.60
N VAL A 94 18.86 0.37 -2.31
CA VAL A 94 19.00 0.92 -3.67
C VAL A 94 19.77 2.24 -3.69
N GLN A 95 19.64 3.09 -2.66
CA GLN A 95 20.27 4.42 -2.63
C GLN A 95 21.68 4.43 -2.01
N THR A 96 22.00 3.54 -1.08
CA THR A 96 23.25 3.58 -0.31
C THR A 96 24.28 2.53 -0.70
N THR A 97 23.86 1.46 -1.39
CA THR A 97 24.78 0.41 -1.85
C THR A 97 25.42 0.83 -3.15
N GLU A 98 26.75 0.77 -3.26
CA GLU A 98 27.50 1.17 -4.46
C GLU A 98 27.16 0.30 -5.68
N ASN A 99 26.87 -0.99 -5.46
CA ASN A 99 26.37 -1.93 -6.47
C ASN A 99 25.14 -2.66 -5.93
N PRO A 100 23.94 -2.04 -5.96
CA PRO A 100 22.74 -2.67 -5.44
C PRO A 100 22.41 -3.92 -6.27
N PRO A 101 21.93 -5.01 -5.63
CA PRO A 101 21.55 -6.21 -6.36
C PRO A 101 20.50 -5.88 -7.43
N PRO A 102 20.51 -6.57 -8.58
CA PRO A 102 19.45 -6.41 -9.58
C PRO A 102 18.07 -6.66 -8.96
N HIS A 103 17.07 -5.84 -9.34
CA HIS A 103 15.69 -5.97 -8.86
C HIS A 103 15.13 -7.41 -8.91
N PRO A 104 15.35 -8.21 -9.98
CA PRO A 104 14.87 -9.60 -10.03
C PRO A 104 15.45 -10.49 -8.91
N VAL A 105 16.70 -10.25 -8.51
CA VAL A 105 17.36 -11.00 -7.44
C VAL A 105 16.72 -10.65 -6.09
N MET A 106 16.52 -9.35 -5.81
CA MET A 106 15.83 -8.92 -4.60
C MET A 106 14.41 -9.48 -4.52
N MET A 107 13.66 -9.44 -5.63
CA MET A 107 12.32 -10.02 -5.68
C MET A 107 12.32 -11.53 -5.49
N ALA A 108 13.30 -12.25 -6.04
CA ALA A 108 13.41 -13.69 -5.82
C ALA A 108 13.62 -14.05 -4.34
N HIS A 109 14.42 -13.27 -3.61
CA HIS A 109 14.58 -13.47 -2.16
C HIS A 109 13.28 -13.17 -1.41
N MET A 110 12.61 -12.05 -1.71
CA MET A 110 11.33 -11.70 -1.09
C MET A 110 10.25 -12.75 -1.39
N ALA A 111 10.20 -13.27 -2.61
CA ALA A 111 9.27 -14.32 -3.02
C ALA A 111 9.53 -15.63 -2.27
N ARG A 112 10.80 -16.03 -2.08
CA ARG A 112 11.14 -17.24 -1.29
C ARG A 112 10.72 -17.10 0.17
N ILE A 113 11.01 -15.95 0.78
CA ILE A 113 10.60 -15.69 2.18
C ILE A 113 9.08 -15.71 2.28
N GLY A 114 8.39 -15.03 1.37
CA GLY A 114 6.92 -15.00 1.33
C GLY A 114 6.32 -16.39 1.10
N LEU A 115 6.91 -17.20 0.25
CA LEU A 115 6.49 -18.59 0.01
C LEU A 115 6.62 -19.44 1.28
N ILE A 116 7.75 -19.33 1.99
CA ILE A 116 7.97 -20.07 3.24
C ILE A 116 6.98 -19.61 4.31
N ALA A 117 6.85 -18.30 4.52
CA ALA A 117 5.94 -17.75 5.53
C ALA A 117 4.47 -18.11 5.25
N ASN A 118 4.01 -17.95 4.01
CA ASN A 118 2.66 -18.33 3.61
C ASN A 118 2.47 -19.84 3.65
N GLY A 119 3.46 -20.64 3.26
CA GLY A 119 3.40 -22.10 3.34
C GLY A 119 3.23 -22.58 4.78
N LEU A 120 3.97 -22.00 5.73
CA LEU A 120 3.83 -22.30 7.14
C LEU A 120 2.45 -21.90 7.67
N TYR A 121 1.96 -20.70 7.31
CA TYR A 121 0.62 -20.25 7.69
C TYR A 121 -0.47 -21.17 7.13
N THR A 122 -0.41 -21.50 5.84
CA THR A 122 -1.37 -22.39 5.19
C THR A 122 -1.32 -23.78 5.83
N ALA A 123 -0.14 -24.32 6.13
CA ALA A 123 -0.01 -25.63 6.76
C ALA A 123 -0.53 -25.65 8.20
N ALA A 124 -0.26 -24.61 8.99
CA ALA A 124 -0.62 -24.55 10.40
C ALA A 124 -2.07 -24.14 10.64
N PHE A 125 -2.64 -23.29 9.78
CA PHE A 125 -3.96 -22.68 10.00
C PHE A 125 -5.00 -23.07 8.95
N THR A 126 -4.65 -23.00 7.66
CA THR A 126 -5.61 -23.21 6.58
C THR A 126 -5.92 -24.69 6.34
N LEU A 127 -4.93 -25.57 6.30
CA LEU A 127 -5.13 -27.00 6.06
C LEU A 127 -6.00 -27.68 7.12
N PRO A 128 -5.82 -27.42 8.44
CA PRO A 128 -6.69 -28.01 9.45
C PRO A 128 -8.17 -27.61 9.33
N HIS A 129 -8.45 -26.44 8.73
CA HIS A 129 -9.79 -25.88 8.56
C HIS A 129 -10.18 -25.82 7.07
N TRP A 130 -9.66 -26.74 6.25
CA TRP A 130 -9.77 -26.67 4.79
C TRP A 130 -11.23 -26.61 4.31
N ASP A 131 -12.10 -27.45 4.85
CA ASP A 131 -13.48 -27.55 4.39
C ASP A 131 -14.27 -26.26 4.64
N GLU A 132 -14.07 -25.63 5.78
CA GLU A 132 -14.70 -24.35 6.15
C GLU A 132 -14.17 -23.20 5.28
N LEU A 133 -12.84 -23.12 5.13
CA LEU A 133 -12.19 -21.96 4.51
C LEU A 133 -12.16 -22.03 2.98
N VAL A 134 -12.06 -23.22 2.40
CA VAL A 134 -11.80 -23.42 0.96
C VAL A 134 -12.78 -24.41 0.34
N GLY A 135 -12.88 -25.62 0.90
CA GLY A 135 -13.62 -26.74 0.29
C GLY A 135 -15.08 -26.40 -0.02
N ALA A 136 -15.83 -25.93 0.97
CA ALA A 136 -17.25 -25.59 0.82
C ALA A 136 -17.49 -24.50 -0.24
N HIS A 137 -16.67 -23.44 -0.24
CA HIS A 137 -16.75 -22.35 -1.21
C HIS A 137 -16.37 -22.80 -2.62
N LEU A 138 -15.39 -23.70 -2.74
CA LEU A 138 -14.96 -24.24 -4.02
C LEU A 138 -16.03 -25.12 -4.66
N HIS A 139 -16.70 -25.96 -3.86
CA HIS A 139 -17.80 -26.80 -4.32
C HIS A 139 -19.04 -25.99 -4.71
N ALA A 140 -19.30 -24.87 -4.04
CA ALA A 140 -20.42 -23.97 -4.36
C ALA A 140 -20.14 -23.05 -5.56
N SER A 141 -18.88 -22.93 -6.00
CA SER A 141 -18.50 -22.04 -7.10
C SER A 141 -18.77 -22.69 -8.47
N PRO A 142 -19.40 -21.97 -9.43
CA PRO A 142 -19.69 -22.51 -10.76
C PRO A 142 -18.44 -22.89 -11.57
N GLY A 143 -17.25 -22.38 -11.21
CA GLY A 143 -15.98 -22.72 -11.85
C GLY A 143 -15.21 -23.88 -11.20
N GLY A 144 -15.62 -24.33 -10.01
CA GLY A 144 -14.93 -25.38 -9.24
C GLY A 144 -13.42 -25.14 -9.09
N LEU A 145 -12.66 -26.24 -8.96
CA LEU A 145 -11.20 -26.22 -8.83
C LEU A 145 -10.49 -25.58 -10.03
N ALA A 146 -10.92 -25.91 -11.24
CA ALA A 146 -10.29 -25.40 -12.46
C ALA A 146 -10.40 -23.88 -12.58
N GLY A 147 -11.57 -23.32 -12.27
CA GLY A 147 -11.80 -21.87 -12.23
C GLY A 147 -10.95 -21.19 -11.15
N ALA A 148 -10.85 -21.78 -9.96
CA ALA A 148 -10.02 -21.25 -8.89
C ALA A 148 -8.53 -21.24 -9.26
N VAL A 149 -8.02 -22.33 -9.86
CA VAL A 149 -6.63 -22.42 -10.34
C VAL A 149 -6.38 -21.40 -11.44
N ALA A 150 -7.28 -21.27 -12.42
CA ALA A 150 -7.15 -20.29 -13.49
C ALA A 150 -7.10 -18.85 -12.94
N LEU A 151 -7.99 -18.50 -12.01
CA LEU A 151 -7.99 -17.20 -11.35
C LEU A 151 -6.71 -16.96 -10.55
N LEU A 152 -6.18 -17.97 -9.86
CA LEU A 152 -4.94 -17.86 -9.10
C LEU A 152 -3.73 -17.65 -10.03
N LEU A 153 -3.70 -18.32 -11.18
CA LEU A 153 -2.65 -18.12 -12.20
C LEU A 153 -2.71 -16.70 -12.78
N VAL A 154 -3.90 -16.21 -13.12
CA VAL A 154 -4.10 -14.84 -13.61
C VAL A 154 -3.68 -13.82 -12.55
N PHE A 155 -4.11 -14.02 -11.30
CA PHE A 155 -3.72 -13.18 -10.18
C PHE A 155 -2.20 -13.19 -9.97
N GLY A 156 -1.57 -14.36 -10.01
CA GLY A 156 -0.13 -14.51 -9.89
C GLY A 156 0.63 -13.78 -11.01
N ALA A 157 0.17 -13.88 -12.26
CA ALA A 157 0.77 -13.15 -13.38
C ALA A 157 0.65 -11.63 -13.20
N LEU A 158 -0.54 -11.12 -12.83
CA LEU A 158 -0.76 -9.70 -12.57
C LEU A 158 0.06 -9.20 -11.37
N TYR A 159 0.21 -10.01 -10.32
CA TYR A 159 1.00 -9.68 -9.14
C TYR A 159 2.49 -9.56 -9.48
N ASN A 160 3.03 -10.46 -10.31
CA ASN A 160 4.42 -10.37 -10.78
C ASN A 160 4.65 -9.16 -11.69
N LEU A 161 3.70 -8.85 -12.57
CA LEU A 161 3.73 -7.63 -13.37
C LEU A 161 3.72 -6.39 -12.47
N HIS A 162 2.83 -6.36 -11.48
CA HIS A 162 2.77 -5.28 -10.49
C HIS A 162 4.10 -5.12 -9.76
N GLY A 163 4.71 -6.20 -9.26
CA GLY A 163 6.01 -6.15 -8.60
C GLY A 163 7.12 -5.61 -9.50
N THR A 164 7.10 -5.95 -10.80
CA THR A 164 8.07 -5.42 -11.77
C THR A 164 7.91 -3.91 -11.99
N VAL A 165 6.67 -3.44 -12.13
CA VAL A 165 6.36 -2.00 -12.28
C VAL A 165 6.69 -1.25 -10.99
N GLN A 166 6.31 -1.80 -9.84
CA GLN A 166 6.57 -1.22 -8.52
C GLN A 166 8.07 -1.09 -8.28
N GLY A 167 8.86 -2.10 -8.65
CA GLY A 167 10.32 -2.08 -8.62
C GLY A 167 10.94 -0.93 -9.41
N ARG A 168 10.45 -0.71 -10.63
CA ARG A 168 10.89 0.43 -11.45
C ARG A 168 10.51 1.76 -10.78
N ALA A 169 9.30 1.86 -10.27
CA ALA A 169 8.84 3.06 -9.59
C ALA A 169 9.62 3.33 -8.29
N PHE A 170 10.05 2.30 -7.54
CA PHE A 170 10.96 2.47 -6.39
C PHE A 170 12.28 3.12 -6.79
N ARG A 171 12.85 2.73 -7.94
CA ARG A 171 14.10 3.32 -8.43
C ARG A 171 13.96 4.77 -8.90
N LEU A 172 12.77 5.16 -9.36
CA LEU A 172 12.50 6.50 -9.89
C LEU A 172 12.06 7.48 -8.79
N GLU A 173 11.16 7.04 -7.92
CA GLU A 173 10.45 7.90 -6.95
C GLU A 173 10.79 7.61 -5.49
N GLY A 174 11.43 6.47 -5.22
CA GLY A 174 11.71 5.97 -3.86
C GLY A 174 10.47 5.49 -3.11
N ALA A 175 10.65 5.11 -1.85
CA ALA A 175 9.58 4.49 -1.04
C ALA A 175 8.36 5.40 -0.83
N LEU A 176 8.57 6.71 -0.74
CA LEU A 176 7.49 7.68 -0.52
C LEU A 176 6.60 7.87 -1.75
N GLY A 177 7.18 7.92 -2.95
CA GLY A 177 6.39 7.96 -4.17
C GLY A 177 5.53 6.71 -4.32
N ILE A 178 6.08 5.53 -3.99
CA ILE A 178 5.31 4.27 -3.99
C ILE A 178 4.16 4.31 -2.99
N ALA A 179 4.38 4.78 -1.78
CA ALA A 179 3.33 4.89 -0.77
C ALA A 179 2.16 5.78 -1.24
N LEU A 180 2.45 6.87 -1.94
CA LEU A 180 1.45 7.77 -2.51
C LEU A 180 0.71 7.14 -3.69
N VAL A 181 1.41 6.52 -4.64
CA VAL A 181 0.80 5.81 -5.77
C VAL A 181 -0.10 4.68 -5.27
N ASN A 182 0.31 3.95 -4.23
CA ASN A 182 -0.50 2.91 -3.62
C ASN A 182 -1.80 3.47 -3.02
N SER A 183 -1.75 4.67 -2.46
CA SER A 183 -2.93 5.35 -1.91
C SER A 183 -3.88 5.84 -3.00
N MET A 184 -3.33 6.35 -4.11
CA MET A 184 -4.10 6.71 -5.31
C MET A 184 -4.80 5.51 -5.92
N ARG A 185 -4.15 4.33 -5.95
CA ARG A 185 -4.76 3.08 -6.42
C ARG A 185 -6.10 2.82 -5.71
N GLY A 186 -6.15 2.96 -4.38
CA GLY A 186 -7.38 2.77 -3.61
C GLY A 186 -8.51 3.71 -4.08
N SER A 187 -8.18 4.99 -4.30
CA SER A 187 -9.16 5.98 -4.80
C SER A 187 -9.62 5.69 -6.23
N THR A 188 -8.69 5.33 -7.12
CA THR A 188 -9.02 4.97 -8.51
C THR A 188 -9.90 3.74 -8.57
N VAL A 189 -9.56 2.69 -7.80
CA VAL A 189 -10.38 1.47 -7.71
C VAL A 189 -11.76 1.79 -7.17
N ALA A 190 -11.89 2.63 -6.13
CA ALA A 190 -13.19 3.01 -5.58
C ALA A 190 -14.08 3.74 -6.61
N VAL A 191 -13.51 4.71 -7.33
CA VAL A 191 -14.24 5.47 -8.38
C VAL A 191 -14.64 4.56 -9.53
N LEU A 192 -13.74 3.71 -10.02
CA LEU A 192 -14.03 2.77 -11.12
C LEU A 192 -15.05 1.72 -10.70
N ALA A 193 -14.94 1.18 -9.49
CA ALA A 193 -15.91 0.23 -8.96
C ALA A 193 -17.30 0.86 -8.89
N SER A 194 -17.40 2.12 -8.45
CA SER A 194 -18.68 2.81 -8.49
C SER A 194 -19.19 3.06 -9.90
N ALA A 195 -18.33 3.41 -10.85
CA ALA A 195 -18.77 3.66 -12.22
C ALA A 195 -19.30 2.38 -12.89
N LEU A 196 -18.70 1.22 -12.59
CA LEU A 196 -19.02 -0.05 -13.21
C LEU A 196 -20.13 -0.82 -12.51
N TYR A 197 -20.23 -0.73 -11.19
CA TYR A 197 -21.08 -1.61 -10.38
C TYR A 197 -22.16 -0.89 -9.58
N CYS A 198 -22.22 0.44 -9.60
CA CYS A 198 -23.31 1.16 -8.94
C CYS A 198 -24.63 0.84 -9.63
N SER A 199 -25.55 0.26 -8.86
CA SER A 199 -26.92 -0.01 -9.26
C SER A 199 -27.84 0.15 -8.04
N ALA A 200 -29.14 0.33 -8.26
CA ALA A 200 -30.12 0.36 -7.18
C ALA A 200 -30.12 -0.92 -6.32
N SER A 201 -29.68 -2.05 -6.91
CA SER A 201 -29.52 -3.34 -6.22
C SER A 201 -28.21 -3.50 -5.45
N LYS A 202 -27.24 -2.59 -5.64
CA LYS A 202 -25.92 -2.58 -4.98
C LYS A 202 -25.55 -1.16 -4.52
N PRO A 203 -26.30 -0.58 -3.57
CA PRO A 203 -26.06 0.79 -3.11
C PRO A 203 -24.67 0.97 -2.48
N GLU A 204 -24.05 -0.09 -1.95
CA GLU A 204 -22.71 -0.08 -1.39
C GLU A 204 -21.59 0.16 -2.42
N ALA A 205 -21.87 -0.10 -3.70
CA ALA A 205 -20.94 0.20 -4.77
C ALA A 205 -21.02 1.67 -5.22
N CYS A 206 -22.07 2.40 -4.84
CA CYS A 206 -22.28 3.77 -5.31
C CYS A 206 -21.41 4.79 -4.56
N LEU A 207 -20.83 5.73 -5.30
CA LEU A 207 -19.99 6.79 -4.76
C LEU A 207 -20.84 7.83 -4.02
N THR A 208 -20.64 7.94 -2.71
CA THR A 208 -21.25 8.98 -1.89
C THR A 208 -20.35 10.22 -1.78
N LEU A 209 -20.85 11.31 -1.20
CA LEU A 209 -20.15 12.59 -1.17
C LEU A 209 -18.79 12.50 -0.45
N LEU A 210 -18.72 11.84 0.71
CA LEU A 210 -17.49 11.74 1.51
C LEU A 210 -16.39 10.90 0.82
N PRO A 211 -16.65 9.69 0.29
CA PRO A 211 -15.70 8.94 -0.52
C PRO A 211 -15.27 9.70 -1.78
N SER A 212 -16.15 10.48 -2.40
CA SER A 212 -15.79 11.34 -3.54
C SER A 212 -14.80 12.42 -3.15
N ILE A 213 -15.04 13.14 -2.05
CA ILE A 213 -14.13 14.16 -1.51
C ILE A 213 -12.79 13.52 -1.16
N SER A 214 -12.81 12.38 -0.48
CA SER A 214 -11.60 11.61 -0.16
C SER A 214 -10.79 11.26 -1.43
N ALA A 215 -11.45 10.71 -2.46
CA ALA A 215 -10.80 10.34 -3.70
C ALA A 215 -10.16 11.55 -4.39
N ALA A 216 -10.85 12.70 -4.39
CA ALA A 216 -10.32 13.96 -4.91
C ALA A 216 -9.09 14.45 -4.11
N MET A 217 -9.14 14.43 -2.78
CA MET A 217 -8.02 14.83 -1.92
C MET A 217 -6.78 13.96 -2.16
N ILE A 218 -6.95 12.64 -2.17
CA ILE A 218 -5.86 11.68 -2.40
C ILE A 218 -5.23 11.89 -3.79
N THR A 219 -6.08 12.06 -4.82
CA THR A 219 -5.61 12.27 -6.19
C THR A 219 -4.87 13.60 -6.33
N LEU A 220 -5.43 14.69 -5.79
CA LEU A 220 -4.81 16.02 -5.82
C LEU A 220 -3.48 16.03 -5.06
N GLY A 221 -3.42 15.38 -3.89
CA GLY A 221 -2.19 15.23 -3.11
C GLY A 221 -1.11 14.45 -3.88
N GLY A 222 -1.49 13.35 -4.54
CA GLY A 222 -0.59 12.60 -5.42
C GLY A 222 -0.06 13.43 -6.59
N VAL A 223 -0.93 14.16 -7.29
CA VAL A 223 -0.53 15.06 -8.39
C VAL A 223 0.40 16.17 -7.89
N LEU A 224 0.06 16.82 -6.77
CA LEU A 224 0.90 17.85 -6.16
C LEU A 224 2.28 17.30 -5.78
N TRP A 225 2.33 16.06 -5.27
CA TRP A 225 3.60 15.39 -4.98
C TRP A 225 4.42 15.14 -6.24
N VAL A 226 3.83 14.69 -7.35
CA VAL A 226 4.60 14.45 -8.58
C VAL A 226 5.09 15.77 -9.19
N VAL A 227 4.24 16.80 -9.22
CA VAL A 227 4.57 18.10 -9.82
C VAL A 227 5.64 18.86 -9.02
N HIS A 228 5.63 18.74 -7.69
CA HIS A 228 6.53 19.48 -6.79
C HIS A 228 7.54 18.61 -6.04
N GLY A 229 7.46 17.30 -6.24
CA GLY A 229 8.42 16.31 -5.79
C GLY A 229 9.71 16.50 -6.55
N ALA A 230 10.83 16.25 -5.87
CA ALA A 230 12.15 16.59 -6.36
C ALA A 230 12.35 16.09 -7.80
N SER A 231 12.34 17.04 -8.74
CA SER A 231 12.91 16.84 -10.07
C SER A 231 14.32 16.21 -9.88
N PRO A 232 14.71 15.24 -10.73
CA PRO A 232 16.05 14.63 -10.74
C PRO A 232 17.21 15.65 -10.69
N LYS A 233 16.93 16.91 -11.04
CA LYS A 233 17.79 18.08 -10.87
C LYS A 233 18.37 18.24 -9.45
N GLY A 234 17.65 17.86 -8.40
CA GLY A 234 18.15 17.94 -7.03
C GLY A 234 19.19 16.87 -6.68
N ALA A 235 19.09 15.68 -7.28
CA ALA A 235 20.08 14.62 -7.13
C ALA A 235 21.33 14.94 -7.96
N LEU A 236 21.15 15.32 -9.23
CA LEU A 236 22.24 15.72 -10.13
C LEU A 236 23.01 16.95 -9.62
N ALA A 237 22.33 17.95 -9.06
CA ALA A 237 22.98 19.12 -8.46
C ALA A 237 23.75 18.78 -7.18
N ARG A 238 23.31 17.77 -6.42
CA ARG A 238 24.05 17.25 -5.25
C ARG A 238 25.24 16.40 -5.66
N GLU A 239 25.10 15.60 -6.71
CA GLU A 239 26.19 14.86 -7.35
C GLU A 239 27.27 15.81 -7.88
N LEU A 240 26.86 16.85 -8.62
CA LEU A 240 27.75 17.90 -9.13
C LEU A 240 28.46 18.64 -8.00
N LYS A 241 27.75 19.04 -6.94
CA LYS A 241 28.40 19.63 -5.76
C LYS A 241 29.38 18.70 -5.04
N ARG A 242 29.09 17.40 -5.00
CA ARG A 242 29.99 16.38 -4.43
C ARG A 242 31.24 16.22 -5.28
N LEU A 243 31.11 16.28 -6.60
CA LEU A 243 32.22 16.22 -7.54
C LEU A 243 33.07 17.49 -7.48
N GLU A 244 32.45 18.67 -7.40
CA GLU A 244 33.15 19.95 -7.19
C GLU A 244 33.93 19.97 -5.87
N SER A 245 33.36 19.44 -4.78
CA SER A 245 34.02 19.32 -3.47
C SER A 245 35.18 18.32 -3.46
N LYS A 246 35.16 17.31 -4.33
CA LYS A 246 36.27 16.35 -4.46
C LYS A 246 37.36 16.84 -5.40
N ALA A 247 37.05 17.77 -6.30
CA ALA A 247 38.02 18.35 -7.24
C ALA A 247 38.82 19.53 -6.63
N THR A 248 38.47 19.98 -5.43
CA THR A 248 39.12 21.10 -4.72
C THR A 248 40.06 20.67 -3.58
N VAL A 249 40.29 19.36 -3.43
CA VAL A 249 41.29 18.76 -2.53
C VAL A 249 42.35 18.08 -3.37
#